data_AF-A0A9X2FVA4-F1
#
_entry.id   AF-A0A9X2FVA4-F1
#
_cell.length_a   1.000
_cell.length_b   1.000
_cell.length_c   1.000
_cell.angle_alpha   90.00
_cell.angle_beta   90.00
_cell.angle_gamma   90.00
#
_symmetry.space_group_name_H-M   'P 1'
#
loop_
_entity.id
_entity.type
_entity.pdbx_description
1 polymer ?
#
loop_
_entity_poly.entity_id
_entity_poly.type
_entity_poly.pdbx_seq_one_letter_code
_entity_poly.pdbx_strand_id
1 'polypeptide(L)'
;MIALEKSNTRIKGQTLILMVGVLLLVSMLLFAVTDMGKHARRQWYLQSVADNAAYSAAVAMSRQMNFLALTNRALIGNQVAIAQWVGLASYMSMLDRTADNLETVTSFIPYLGQITRVLSTILDRVEESYQQLARVLIRFQSAVIQGISAAQRLLDASFVMELPLLIQDIVSKHSGDLSWEAYQGGGVVPFPTLWWRKTEVRNTKNTKESKEFEELTLKSLDPFSRNRGYDWVDIFTHKIVKRGGTELSRNRNGGWDWHALDSVSLHGRKWLVGSYREQLPLGWGAKAQQQRRYHRSGYGEAFQSNSMSSRLGLAQMESFHSNPQKFSYMRLNNFLKMSMDTVIIKVGGSNQVAYAKAKTHFSRPDKIFSRKDELYETDNLFNALWEPQLTSISYKDKTGILGRDAL
;
A
#
# COMPACT_ATOMS: atom_id res chain seq x y z
N MET A 1 -22.91 82.43 -68.20
CA MET A 1 -22.92 81.74 -66.89
C MET A 1 -24.35 81.27 -66.71
N ILE A 2 -24.70 80.03 -67.06
CA ILE A 2 -24.69 78.86 -66.15
C ILE A 2 -24.69 77.61 -67.04
N ALA A 3 -23.80 76.67 -66.73
CA ALA A 3 -23.62 75.40 -67.42
C ALA A 3 -24.81 74.47 -67.13
N LEU A 4 -25.47 73.96 -68.17
CA LEU A 4 -26.38 72.82 -68.05
C LEU A 4 -25.55 71.54 -68.20
N GLU A 5 -25.19 70.98 -67.05
CA GLU A 5 -24.46 69.75 -66.89
C GLU A 5 -25.26 68.56 -67.45
N LYS A 6 -24.67 67.88 -68.43
CA LYS A 6 -25.23 66.73 -69.12
C LYS A 6 -25.18 65.52 -68.18
N SER A 7 -26.25 65.27 -67.41
CA SER A 7 -26.30 64.09 -66.53
C SER A 7 -26.34 62.79 -67.35
N ASN A 8 -25.26 62.03 -67.23
CA ASN A 8 -25.01 60.82 -67.99
C ASN A 8 -25.72 59.64 -67.28
N THR A 9 -26.97 59.34 -67.66
CA THR A 9 -27.79 58.29 -67.02
C THR A 9 -27.69 56.93 -67.72
N ARG A 10 -26.47 56.45 -67.95
CA ARG A 10 -26.22 55.06 -68.42
C ARG A 10 -25.23 54.30 -67.55
N ILE A 11 -25.49 54.22 -66.24
CA ILE A 11 -24.89 53.16 -65.39
C ILE A 11 -25.92 52.76 -64.33
N LYS A 12 -26.83 51.83 -64.66
CA LYS A 12 -27.72 51.19 -63.66
C LYS A 12 -27.79 49.65 -63.77
N GLY A 13 -27.09 49.03 -64.72
CA GLY A 13 -27.05 47.56 -64.89
C GLY A 13 -25.81 46.87 -64.34
N GLN A 14 -24.61 47.47 -64.49
CA GLN A 14 -23.34 46.85 -64.09
C GLN A 14 -23.15 46.75 -62.57
N THR A 15 -23.63 47.73 -61.80
CA THR A 15 -23.50 47.74 -60.34
C THR A 15 -24.28 46.59 -59.70
N LEU A 16 -25.44 46.21 -60.27
CA LEU A 16 -26.24 45.08 -59.82
C LEU A 16 -25.49 43.74 -60.01
N ILE A 17 -24.83 43.57 -61.16
CA ILE A 17 -24.05 42.35 -61.48
C ILE A 17 -22.84 42.23 -60.53
N LEU A 18 -22.14 43.34 -60.29
CA LEU A 18 -21.05 43.40 -59.30
C LEU A 18 -21.55 43.11 -57.88
N MET A 19 -22.70 43.67 -57.47
CA MET A 19 -23.25 43.49 -56.13
C MET A 19 -23.74 42.05 -55.90
N VAL A 20 -24.36 41.42 -56.90
CA VAL A 20 -24.71 39.99 -56.86
C VAL A 20 -23.44 39.12 -56.82
N GLY A 21 -22.41 39.44 -57.61
CA GLY A 21 -21.12 38.74 -57.55
C GLY A 21 -20.46 38.83 -56.18
N VAL A 22 -20.48 40.01 -55.56
CA VAL A 22 -19.96 40.22 -54.19
C VAL A 22 -20.81 39.47 -53.16
N LEU A 23 -22.15 39.50 -53.27
CA LEU A 23 -23.04 38.75 -52.38
C LEU A 23 -22.83 37.23 -52.47
N LEU A 24 -22.64 36.71 -53.68
CA LEU A 24 -22.30 35.30 -53.90
C LEU A 24 -20.95 34.97 -53.28
N LEU A 25 -19.94 35.83 -53.46
CA LEU A 25 -18.61 35.66 -52.88
C LEU A 25 -18.67 35.68 -51.34
N VAL A 26 -19.38 36.64 -50.75
CA VAL A 26 -19.59 36.72 -49.29
C VAL A 26 -20.33 35.48 -48.79
N SER A 27 -21.37 35.04 -49.47
CA SER A 27 -22.12 33.82 -49.10
C SER A 27 -21.22 32.58 -49.14
N MET A 28 -20.41 32.44 -50.19
CA MET A 28 -19.45 31.33 -50.33
C MET A 28 -18.39 31.35 -49.21
N LEU A 29 -17.88 32.53 -48.86
CA LEU A 29 -16.96 32.68 -47.72
C LEU A 29 -17.63 32.31 -46.39
N LEU A 30 -18.89 32.72 -46.17
CA LEU A 30 -19.64 32.35 -44.97
C LEU A 30 -19.84 30.83 -44.88
N PHE A 31 -20.19 30.16 -45.99
CA PHE A 31 -20.27 28.70 -46.02
C PHE A 31 -18.92 28.05 -45.67
N ALA A 32 -17.82 28.49 -46.29
CA ALA A 32 -16.48 27.97 -45.99
C ALA A 32 -16.10 28.14 -44.51
N VAL A 33 -16.38 29.31 -43.92
CA VAL A 33 -16.14 29.57 -42.49
C VAL A 33 -17.00 28.66 -41.61
N THR A 34 -18.27 28.44 -41.97
CA THR A 34 -19.14 27.56 -41.18
C THR A 34 -18.69 26.11 -41.22
N ASP A 35 -18.24 25.62 -42.38
CA ASP A 35 -17.76 24.25 -42.53
C ASP A 35 -16.42 24.04 -41.83
N MET A 36 -15.49 25.00 -41.94
CA MET A 36 -14.27 25.02 -41.14
C MET A 36 -14.59 25.03 -39.64
N GLY A 37 -15.59 25.81 -39.23
CA GLY A 37 -16.07 25.86 -37.84
C GLY A 37 -16.73 24.55 -37.37
N LYS A 38 -17.43 23.81 -38.24
CA LYS A 38 -17.96 22.47 -37.93
C LYS A 38 -16.81 21.46 -37.79
N HIS A 39 -15.83 21.49 -38.70
CA HIS A 39 -14.66 20.61 -38.64
C HIS A 39 -13.82 20.83 -37.38
N ALA A 40 -13.55 22.09 -37.02
CA ALA A 40 -12.81 22.43 -35.82
C ALA A 40 -13.57 22.01 -34.55
N ARG A 41 -14.89 22.25 -34.49
CA ARG A 41 -15.71 21.81 -33.35
C ARG A 41 -15.76 20.30 -33.20
N ARG A 42 -15.88 19.55 -34.31
CA ARG A 42 -15.87 18.08 -34.26
C ARG A 42 -14.50 17.55 -33.80
N GLN A 43 -13.40 18.12 -34.27
CA GLN A 43 -12.06 17.75 -33.81
C GLN A 43 -11.88 18.02 -32.31
N TRP A 44 -12.31 19.19 -31.83
CA TRP A 44 -12.23 19.53 -30.41
C TRP A 44 -13.10 18.63 -29.54
N TYR A 45 -14.29 18.27 -30.04
CA TYR A 45 -15.16 17.29 -29.40
C TYR A 45 -14.49 15.92 -29.29
N LEU A 46 -13.95 15.36 -30.38
CA LEU A 46 -13.26 14.07 -30.36
C LEU A 46 -12.06 14.07 -29.41
N GLN A 47 -11.30 15.17 -29.37
CA GLN A 47 -10.18 15.33 -28.44
C GLN A 47 -10.67 15.32 -26.98
N SER A 48 -11.75 16.03 -26.67
CA SER A 48 -12.33 16.04 -25.32
C SER A 48 -12.82 14.64 -24.91
N VAL A 49 -13.44 13.88 -25.82
CA VAL A 49 -13.86 12.49 -25.55
C VAL A 49 -12.64 11.61 -25.27
N ALA A 50 -11.60 11.72 -26.10
CA ALA A 50 -10.36 10.97 -25.92
C ALA A 50 -9.67 11.30 -24.59
N ASP A 51 -9.57 12.59 -24.25
CA ASP A 51 -8.96 13.06 -23.00
C ASP A 51 -9.75 12.59 -21.77
N ASN A 52 -11.08 12.66 -21.81
CA ASN A 52 -11.95 12.17 -20.74
C ASN A 52 -11.80 10.66 -20.54
N ALA A 53 -11.78 9.89 -21.63
CA ALA A 53 -11.59 8.44 -21.58
C ALA A 53 -10.19 8.08 -21.04
N ALA A 54 -9.15 8.75 -21.53
CA ALA A 54 -7.76 8.46 -21.13
C ALA A 54 -7.53 8.82 -19.67
N TYR A 55 -7.97 10.01 -19.26
CA TYR A 55 -7.88 10.45 -17.87
C TYR A 55 -8.64 9.49 -16.93
N SER A 56 -9.86 9.08 -17.29
CA SER A 56 -10.65 8.17 -16.45
C SER A 56 -10.03 6.77 -16.35
N ALA A 57 -9.44 6.26 -17.43
CA ALA A 57 -8.66 5.03 -17.40
C ALA A 57 -7.47 5.17 -16.45
N ALA A 58 -6.73 6.29 -16.52
CA ALA A 58 -5.65 6.57 -15.56
C ALA A 58 -6.16 6.70 -14.12
N VAL A 59 -7.33 7.30 -13.88
CA VAL A 59 -7.95 7.37 -12.54
C VAL A 59 -8.22 5.97 -12.00
N ALA A 60 -8.78 5.07 -12.81
CA ALA A 60 -9.01 3.68 -12.42
C ALA A 60 -7.69 2.96 -12.11
N MET A 61 -6.68 3.10 -12.98
CA MET A 61 -5.33 2.56 -12.77
C MET A 61 -4.69 3.06 -11.47
N SER A 62 -4.78 4.36 -11.18
CA SER A 62 -4.25 4.95 -9.94
C SER A 62 -5.01 4.45 -8.70
N ARG A 63 -6.33 4.31 -8.78
CA ARG A 63 -7.15 3.74 -7.69
C ARG A 63 -6.78 2.29 -7.40
N GLN A 64 -6.54 1.46 -8.43
CA GLN A 64 -6.03 0.10 -8.26
C GLN A 64 -4.69 0.12 -7.50
N MET A 65 -3.73 0.93 -7.93
CA MET A 65 -2.42 1.03 -7.28
C MET A 65 -2.53 1.50 -5.83
N ASN A 66 -3.38 2.48 -5.54
CA ASN A 66 -3.65 2.96 -4.19
C ASN A 66 -4.31 1.89 -3.31
N PHE A 67 -5.27 1.13 -3.86
CA PHE A 67 -5.89 0.02 -3.15
C PHE A 67 -4.86 -1.06 -2.80
N LEU A 68 -4.00 -1.44 -3.76
CA LEU A 68 -2.91 -2.39 -3.53
C LEU A 68 -1.93 -1.89 -2.46
N ALA A 69 -1.61 -0.59 -2.46
CA ALA A 69 -0.74 0.01 -1.45
C ALA A 69 -1.36 -0.01 -0.03
N LEU A 70 -2.63 0.40 0.10
CA LEU A 70 -3.34 0.38 1.38
C LEU A 70 -3.50 -1.03 1.92
N THR A 71 -3.83 -1.99 1.05
CA THR A 71 -3.99 -3.39 1.44
C THR A 71 -2.66 -4.04 1.83
N ASN A 72 -1.55 -3.72 1.17
CA ASN A 72 -0.22 -4.14 1.62
C ASN A 72 0.12 -3.61 3.02
N ARG A 73 -0.20 -2.34 3.31
CA ARG A 73 -0.05 -1.79 4.67
C ARG A 73 -0.98 -2.47 5.68
N ALA A 74 -2.20 -2.79 5.28
CA ALA A 74 -3.13 -3.53 6.13
C ALA A 74 -2.58 -4.94 6.45
N LEU A 75 -1.99 -5.65 5.48
CA LEU A 75 -1.32 -6.92 5.72
C LEU A 75 -0.21 -6.80 6.78
N ILE A 76 0.63 -5.75 6.68
CA ILE A 76 1.66 -5.46 7.69
C ILE A 76 1.03 -5.19 9.06
N GLY A 77 0.06 -4.27 9.15
CA GLY A 77 -0.60 -3.92 10.40
C GLY A 77 -1.26 -5.13 11.08
N ASN A 78 -1.85 -6.02 10.29
CA ASN A 78 -2.45 -7.26 10.76
C ASN A 78 -1.40 -8.25 11.30
N GLN A 79 -0.21 -8.32 10.71
CA GLN A 79 0.91 -9.11 11.24
C GLN A 79 1.45 -8.52 12.55
N VAL A 80 1.59 -7.19 12.62
CA VAL A 80 1.97 -6.48 13.85
C VAL A 80 0.95 -6.72 14.96
N ALA A 81 -0.35 -6.71 14.64
CA ALA A 81 -1.39 -7.03 15.62
C ALA A 81 -1.26 -8.47 16.15
N ILE A 82 -0.97 -9.46 15.30
CA ILE A 82 -0.69 -10.84 15.76
C ILE A 82 0.51 -10.86 16.72
N ALA A 83 1.59 -10.14 16.39
CA ALA A 83 2.75 -10.00 17.27
C ALA A 83 2.35 -9.40 18.63
N GLN A 84 1.53 -8.36 18.65
CA GLN A 84 1.00 -7.75 19.88
C GLN A 84 0.21 -8.76 20.73
N TRP A 85 -0.72 -9.51 20.12
CA TRP A 85 -1.54 -10.48 20.85
C TRP A 85 -0.70 -11.59 21.48
N VAL A 86 0.28 -12.12 20.74
CA VAL A 86 1.22 -13.14 21.24
C VAL A 86 2.14 -12.56 22.32
N GLY A 87 2.62 -11.33 22.11
CA GLY A 87 3.45 -10.59 23.07
C GLY A 87 2.76 -10.34 24.40
N LEU A 88 1.51 -9.86 24.36
CA LEU A 88 0.70 -9.59 25.53
C LEU A 88 0.32 -10.88 26.27
N ALA A 89 0.12 -12.00 25.56
CA ALA A 89 -0.10 -13.29 26.21
C ALA A 89 1.12 -13.79 27.00
N SER A 90 2.30 -13.63 26.41
CA SER A 90 3.57 -13.94 27.07
C SER A 90 3.78 -13.04 28.28
N TYR A 91 3.49 -11.75 28.16
CA TYR A 91 3.58 -10.80 29.25
C TYR A 91 2.62 -11.14 30.40
N MET A 92 1.36 -11.49 30.13
CA MET A 92 0.39 -11.87 31.16
C MET A 92 0.82 -13.15 31.89
N SER A 93 1.24 -14.19 31.16
CA SER A 93 1.73 -15.42 31.78
C SER A 93 2.98 -15.19 32.64
N MET A 94 3.85 -14.26 32.22
CA MET A 94 4.99 -13.84 33.04
C MET A 94 4.53 -13.14 34.33
N LEU A 95 3.54 -12.23 34.26
CA LEU A 95 3.02 -11.53 35.44
C LEU A 95 2.39 -12.51 36.45
N ASP A 96 1.63 -13.48 35.96
CA ASP A 96 0.99 -14.52 36.77
C ASP A 96 2.00 -15.29 37.62
N ARG A 97 2.98 -15.91 36.95
CA ARG A 97 4.07 -16.62 37.63
C ARG A 97 4.93 -15.72 38.51
N THR A 98 5.06 -14.44 38.16
CA THR A 98 5.76 -13.49 39.02
C THR A 98 4.99 -13.26 40.31
N ALA A 99 3.66 -13.11 40.26
CA ALA A 99 2.85 -12.94 41.45
C ALA A 99 2.95 -14.16 42.39
N ASP A 100 2.85 -15.37 41.84
CA ASP A 100 3.01 -16.63 42.59
C ASP A 100 4.37 -16.72 43.30
N ASN A 101 5.45 -16.39 42.59
CA ASN A 101 6.79 -16.48 43.14
C ASN A 101 7.13 -15.32 44.11
N LEU A 102 6.47 -14.16 43.97
CA LEU A 102 6.71 -12.99 44.82
C LEU A 102 6.19 -13.18 46.24
N GLU A 103 5.21 -14.05 46.50
CA GLU A 103 4.79 -14.42 47.85
C GLU A 103 5.97 -14.99 48.67
N THR A 104 6.89 -15.70 48.00
CA THR A 104 8.10 -16.26 48.64
C THR A 104 9.20 -15.21 48.88
N VAL A 105 9.31 -14.20 48.00
CA VAL A 105 10.42 -13.22 47.98
C VAL A 105 10.12 -11.93 48.75
N THR A 106 8.84 -11.56 48.89
CA THR A 106 8.39 -10.35 49.61
C THR A 106 8.84 -10.29 51.08
N SER A 107 9.18 -11.43 51.69
CA SER A 107 9.75 -11.52 53.04
C SER A 107 11.14 -10.88 53.17
N PHE A 108 11.90 -10.72 52.07
CA PHE A 108 13.30 -10.24 52.10
C PHE A 108 13.48 -8.76 51.66
N ILE A 109 12.53 -8.17 50.91
CA ILE A 109 12.64 -6.79 50.40
C ILE A 109 11.32 -6.04 50.67
N PRO A 110 11.26 -5.13 51.66
CA PRO A 110 10.03 -4.49 52.14
C PRO A 110 9.22 -3.73 51.06
N TYR A 111 9.89 -3.26 50.00
CA TYR A 111 9.28 -2.46 48.94
C TYR A 111 8.53 -3.29 47.88
N LEU A 112 8.67 -4.62 47.87
CA LEU A 112 8.00 -5.49 46.88
C LEU A 112 6.49 -5.64 47.14
N GLY A 113 6.04 -5.39 48.37
CA GLY A 113 4.63 -5.52 48.76
C GLY A 113 3.67 -4.53 48.09
N GLN A 114 4.16 -3.49 47.41
CA GLN A 114 3.31 -2.58 46.62
C GLN A 114 3.10 -3.12 45.18
N ILE A 115 4.13 -3.77 44.62
CA ILE A 115 4.09 -4.36 43.28
C ILE A 115 3.15 -5.58 43.28
N THR A 116 3.20 -6.43 44.32
CA THR A 116 2.32 -7.60 44.46
C THR A 116 0.83 -7.25 44.53
N ARG A 117 0.47 -6.11 45.14
CA ARG A 117 -0.93 -5.62 45.20
C ARG A 117 -1.48 -5.17 43.84
N VAL A 118 -0.62 -4.57 43.01
CA VAL A 118 -0.99 -4.19 41.64
C VAL A 118 -1.10 -5.42 40.74
N LEU A 119 -0.21 -6.40 40.91
CA LEU A 119 -0.22 -7.65 40.13
C LEU A 119 -1.45 -8.51 40.45
N SER A 120 -1.76 -8.75 41.72
CA SER A 120 -2.93 -9.56 42.14
C SER A 120 -4.27 -9.00 41.65
N THR A 121 -4.44 -7.66 41.64
CA THR A 121 -5.67 -7.01 41.13
C THR A 121 -5.87 -7.22 39.61
N ILE A 122 -4.79 -7.41 38.86
CA ILE A 122 -4.82 -7.63 37.40
C ILE A 122 -5.05 -9.11 37.06
N LEU A 123 -4.59 -10.03 37.91
CA LEU A 123 -4.55 -11.47 37.62
C LEU A 123 -5.86 -12.21 37.90
N ASP A 124 -6.62 -11.83 38.94
CA ASP A 124 -7.86 -12.51 39.35
C ASP A 124 -9.01 -12.46 38.30
N ARG A 125 -8.82 -11.75 37.18
CA ARG A 125 -9.89 -11.54 36.17
C ARG A 125 -9.50 -11.82 34.73
N VAL A 126 -8.23 -12.12 34.41
CA VAL A 126 -7.72 -11.87 33.05
C VAL A 126 -7.02 -13.03 32.34
N GLU A 127 -6.41 -14.02 33.00
CA GLU A 127 -5.53 -14.92 32.23
C GLU A 127 -6.25 -15.95 31.34
N GLU A 128 -7.21 -16.72 31.86
CA GLU A 128 -7.92 -17.72 31.03
C GLU A 128 -8.75 -17.06 29.92
N SER A 129 -9.38 -15.92 30.20
CA SER A 129 -10.18 -15.17 29.23
C SER A 129 -9.30 -14.56 28.14
N TYR A 130 -8.11 -14.06 28.49
CA TYR A 130 -7.20 -13.45 27.52
C TYR A 130 -6.61 -14.47 26.54
N GLN A 131 -6.21 -15.67 27.00
CA GLN A 131 -5.67 -16.67 26.07
C GLN A 131 -6.70 -17.13 25.02
N GLN A 132 -7.96 -17.29 25.43
CA GLN A 132 -9.06 -17.62 24.52
C GLN A 132 -9.31 -16.46 23.54
N LEU A 133 -9.35 -15.23 24.04
CA LEU A 133 -9.54 -14.03 23.23
C LEU A 133 -8.39 -13.87 22.20
N ALA A 134 -7.14 -14.00 22.62
CA ALA A 134 -5.97 -13.93 21.75
C ALA A 134 -6.04 -14.98 20.64
N ARG A 135 -6.46 -16.22 20.94
CA ARG A 135 -6.66 -17.25 19.91
C ARG A 135 -7.72 -16.83 18.88
N VAL A 136 -8.85 -16.29 19.32
CA VAL A 136 -9.92 -15.81 18.43
C VAL A 136 -9.41 -14.65 17.58
N LEU A 137 -8.74 -13.67 18.18
CA LEU A 137 -8.20 -12.50 17.48
C LEU A 137 -7.12 -12.88 16.48
N ILE A 138 -6.19 -13.78 16.82
CA ILE A 138 -5.16 -14.28 15.88
C ILE A 138 -5.82 -14.98 14.69
N ARG A 139 -6.86 -15.80 14.93
CA ARG A 139 -7.60 -16.48 13.84
C ARG A 139 -8.35 -15.49 12.96
N PHE A 140 -9.06 -14.54 13.56
CA PHE A 140 -9.72 -13.45 12.84
C PHE A 140 -8.70 -12.68 12.00
N GLN A 141 -7.57 -12.30 12.59
CA GLN A 141 -6.55 -11.54 11.91
C GLN A 141 -5.93 -12.30 10.74
N SER A 142 -5.71 -13.61 10.92
CA SER A 142 -5.27 -14.52 9.86
C SER A 142 -6.29 -14.62 8.74
N ALA A 143 -7.59 -14.67 9.05
CA ALA A 143 -8.66 -14.68 8.06
C ALA A 143 -8.72 -13.37 7.27
N VAL A 144 -8.56 -12.22 7.93
CA VAL A 144 -8.47 -10.90 7.27
C VAL A 144 -7.28 -10.86 6.32
N ILE A 145 -6.11 -11.36 6.74
CA ILE A 145 -4.92 -11.45 5.87
C ILE A 145 -5.22 -12.27 4.60
N GLN A 146 -5.85 -13.44 4.75
CA GLN A 146 -6.25 -14.26 3.59
C GLN A 146 -7.27 -13.55 2.70
N GLY A 147 -8.26 -12.88 3.30
CA GLY A 147 -9.27 -12.10 2.60
C GLY A 147 -8.65 -10.97 1.79
N ILE A 148 -7.73 -10.21 2.37
CA ILE A 148 -6.99 -9.15 1.68
C ILE A 148 -6.14 -9.74 0.54
N SER A 149 -5.37 -10.80 0.78
CA SER A 149 -4.56 -11.45 -0.25
C SER A 149 -5.40 -12.03 -1.41
N ALA A 150 -6.61 -12.51 -1.11
CA ALA A 150 -7.56 -12.96 -2.13
C ALA A 150 -8.12 -11.76 -2.91
N ALA A 151 -8.55 -10.71 -2.21
CA ALA A 151 -9.09 -9.49 -2.81
C ALA A 151 -8.07 -8.81 -3.73
N GLN A 152 -6.80 -8.70 -3.33
CA GLN A 152 -5.74 -8.16 -4.18
C GLN A 152 -5.60 -8.94 -5.49
N ARG A 153 -5.59 -10.28 -5.45
CA ARG A 153 -5.49 -11.12 -6.65
C ARG A 153 -6.72 -11.02 -7.54
N LEU A 154 -7.90 -11.01 -6.93
CA LEU A 154 -9.17 -10.88 -7.66
C LEU A 154 -9.29 -9.52 -8.33
N LEU A 155 -8.97 -8.44 -7.61
CA LEU A 155 -9.02 -7.09 -8.14
C LEU A 155 -8.04 -6.92 -9.29
N ASP A 156 -6.80 -7.38 -9.13
CA ASP A 156 -5.83 -7.33 -10.21
C ASP A 156 -6.37 -8.04 -11.45
N ALA A 157 -6.91 -9.25 -11.28
CA ALA A 157 -7.50 -10.06 -12.35
C ALA A 157 -8.72 -9.43 -13.02
N SER A 158 -9.61 -8.81 -12.24
CA SER A 158 -10.82 -8.19 -12.76
C SER A 158 -10.51 -6.90 -13.53
N PHE A 159 -9.50 -6.15 -13.10
CA PHE A 159 -9.12 -4.88 -13.73
C PHE A 159 -8.70 -5.02 -15.20
N VAL A 160 -8.18 -6.19 -15.62
CA VAL A 160 -7.89 -6.46 -17.04
C VAL A 160 -9.14 -6.39 -17.91
N MET A 161 -10.29 -6.81 -17.37
CA MET A 161 -11.58 -6.79 -18.07
C MET A 161 -12.32 -5.47 -17.85
N GLU A 162 -12.26 -4.92 -16.65
CA GLU A 162 -12.99 -3.70 -16.28
C GLU A 162 -12.44 -2.45 -16.99
N LEU A 163 -11.12 -2.35 -17.19
CA LEU A 163 -10.51 -1.14 -17.77
C LEU A 163 -11.00 -0.86 -19.21
N PRO A 164 -11.02 -1.82 -20.15
CA PRO A 164 -11.63 -1.64 -21.46
C PRO A 164 -13.12 -1.29 -21.41
N LEU A 165 -13.88 -1.94 -20.52
CA LEU A 165 -15.32 -1.69 -20.37
C LEU A 165 -15.60 -0.27 -19.84
N LEU A 166 -14.76 0.22 -18.93
CA LEU A 166 -14.83 1.59 -18.44
C LEU A 166 -14.57 2.61 -19.56
N ILE A 167 -13.59 2.35 -20.43
CA ILE A 167 -13.33 3.20 -21.60
C ILE A 167 -14.54 3.19 -22.55
N GLN A 168 -15.07 2.01 -22.87
CA GLN A 168 -16.26 1.84 -23.69
C GLN A 168 -17.46 2.60 -23.14
N ASP A 169 -17.74 2.49 -21.83
CA ASP A 169 -18.83 3.20 -21.16
C ASP A 169 -18.69 4.72 -21.32
N ILE A 170 -17.49 5.26 -21.08
CA ILE A 170 -17.22 6.70 -21.20
C ILE A 170 -17.40 7.19 -22.63
N VAL A 171 -16.83 6.48 -23.61
CA VAL A 171 -16.97 6.87 -25.03
C VAL A 171 -18.44 6.79 -25.46
N SER A 172 -19.16 5.73 -25.06
CA SER A 172 -20.57 5.56 -25.41
C SER A 172 -21.50 6.60 -24.79
N LYS A 173 -21.17 7.12 -23.59
CA LYS A 173 -21.89 8.23 -22.95
C LYS A 173 -21.78 9.54 -23.72
N HIS A 174 -20.74 9.71 -24.51
CA HIS A 174 -20.58 10.86 -25.40
C HIS A 174 -21.39 10.67 -26.68
N SER A 175 -21.12 9.61 -27.45
CA SER A 175 -22.00 9.21 -28.56
C SER A 175 -21.75 7.76 -29.01
N GLY A 176 -22.83 7.06 -29.40
CA GLY A 176 -22.77 5.66 -29.81
C GLY A 176 -22.19 5.40 -31.20
N ASP A 177 -21.89 6.46 -31.97
CA ASP A 177 -21.30 6.40 -33.31
C ASP A 177 -19.76 6.41 -33.30
N LEU A 178 -19.14 6.62 -32.14
CA LEU A 178 -17.69 6.73 -32.01
C LEU A 178 -17.05 5.36 -31.88
N SER A 179 -15.99 5.13 -32.66
CA SER A 179 -15.09 4.01 -32.45
C SER A 179 -13.98 4.41 -31.47
N TRP A 180 -13.46 3.43 -30.73
CA TRP A 180 -12.29 3.66 -29.88
C TRP A 180 -11.36 2.46 -29.90
N GLU A 181 -10.08 2.75 -29.67
CA GLU A 181 -9.03 1.76 -29.49
C GLU A 181 -8.09 2.22 -28.38
N ALA A 182 -7.51 1.31 -27.61
CA ALA A 182 -6.60 1.64 -26.52
C ALA A 182 -5.27 0.88 -26.60
N TYR A 183 -4.18 1.60 -26.32
CA TYR A 183 -2.80 1.12 -26.49
C TYR A 183 -1.89 1.49 -25.31
N GLN A 184 -0.77 0.77 -25.19
CA GLN A 184 0.32 0.96 -24.23
C GLN A 184 1.67 0.82 -24.92
N GLY A 185 2.76 1.05 -24.16
CA GLY A 185 4.11 0.77 -24.64
C GLY A 185 4.53 1.66 -25.81
N GLY A 186 4.03 2.90 -25.86
CA GLY A 186 4.29 3.81 -26.97
C GLY A 186 3.32 3.69 -28.15
N GLY A 187 2.14 3.08 -27.95
CA GLY A 187 1.10 2.97 -28.97
C GLY A 187 1.16 1.69 -29.79
N VAL A 188 2.02 0.75 -29.41
CA VAL A 188 2.27 -0.49 -30.16
C VAL A 188 1.51 -1.68 -29.58
N VAL A 189 1.37 -1.72 -28.25
CA VAL A 189 0.82 -2.88 -27.56
C VAL A 189 -0.63 -2.60 -27.16
N PRO A 190 -1.59 -3.53 -27.36
CA PRO A 190 -2.98 -3.31 -26.95
C PRO A 190 -3.12 -3.17 -25.43
N PHE A 191 -3.88 -2.17 -24.99
CA PHE A 191 -4.21 -2.01 -23.57
C PHE A 191 -5.27 -3.05 -23.14
N PRO A 192 -5.21 -3.65 -21.93
CA PRO A 192 -4.33 -3.37 -20.78
C PRO A 192 -3.21 -4.43 -20.58
N THR A 193 -2.67 -5.00 -21.66
CA THR A 193 -1.73 -6.15 -21.57
C THR A 193 -0.43 -5.87 -20.80
N LEU A 194 0.16 -4.68 -20.94
CA LEU A 194 1.38 -4.32 -20.20
C LEU A 194 1.04 -3.93 -18.75
N TRP A 195 -0.14 -3.35 -18.53
CA TRP A 195 -0.63 -3.01 -17.20
C TRP A 195 -0.73 -4.25 -16.30
N TRP A 196 -1.26 -5.36 -16.81
CA TRP A 196 -1.32 -6.65 -16.12
C TRP A 196 0.05 -7.13 -15.61
N ARG A 197 1.14 -6.73 -16.27
CA ARG A 197 2.52 -7.13 -15.92
C ARG A 197 3.22 -6.13 -15.00
N LYS A 198 2.59 -4.99 -14.72
CA LYS A 198 3.15 -3.92 -13.87
C LYS A 198 3.16 -4.35 -12.40
N THR A 199 2.19 -5.14 -11.99
CA THR A 199 2.11 -5.78 -10.68
C THR A 199 2.56 -7.23 -10.79
N GLU A 200 3.15 -7.74 -9.72
CA GLU A 200 3.47 -9.14 -9.55
C GLU A 200 3.01 -9.64 -8.19
N VAL A 201 2.50 -10.87 -8.17
CA VAL A 201 2.10 -11.55 -6.94
C VAL A 201 3.35 -12.16 -6.32
N ARG A 202 3.70 -11.76 -5.10
CA ARG A 202 4.73 -12.38 -4.29
C ARG A 202 4.11 -13.24 -3.20
N ASN A 203 4.81 -14.31 -2.80
CA ASN A 203 4.29 -15.26 -1.80
C ASN A 203 5.26 -15.43 -0.62
N THR A 204 4.71 -15.51 0.59
CA THR A 204 5.51 -15.79 1.80
C THR A 204 6.10 -17.20 1.86
N LYS A 205 5.77 -18.09 0.92
CA LYS A 205 6.47 -19.38 0.76
C LYS A 205 7.89 -19.20 0.24
N ASN A 206 8.14 -18.20 -0.60
CA ASN A 206 9.47 -17.96 -1.16
C ASN A 206 10.26 -17.01 -0.25
N THR A 207 11.33 -17.51 0.35
CA THR A 207 12.18 -16.74 1.28
C THR A 207 12.76 -15.50 0.64
N LYS A 208 13.23 -15.58 -0.60
CA LYS A 208 13.84 -14.42 -1.29
C LYS A 208 12.82 -13.31 -1.54
N GLU A 209 11.62 -13.69 -1.97
CA GLU A 209 10.57 -12.74 -2.32
C GLU A 209 10.05 -11.96 -1.12
N SER A 210 9.85 -12.67 -0.02
CA SER A 210 9.19 -12.13 1.17
C SER A 210 10.13 -11.51 2.20
N LYS A 211 11.45 -11.60 1.99
CA LYS A 211 12.45 -11.02 2.90
C LYS A 211 12.22 -9.51 3.11
N GLU A 212 11.94 -8.78 2.05
CA GLU A 212 11.69 -7.34 2.15
C GLU A 212 10.39 -7.04 2.89
N PHE A 213 9.32 -7.80 2.60
CA PHE A 213 8.04 -7.62 3.29
C PHE A 213 8.15 -7.99 4.78
N GLU A 214 8.94 -9.01 5.10
CA GLU A 214 9.31 -9.41 6.47
C GLU A 214 10.07 -8.29 7.18
N GLU A 215 11.07 -7.71 6.54
CA GLU A 215 11.84 -6.58 7.10
C GLU A 215 10.96 -5.34 7.33
N LEU A 216 10.08 -5.00 6.38
CA LEU A 216 9.12 -3.91 6.54
C LEU A 216 8.17 -4.17 7.72
N THR A 217 7.72 -5.41 7.89
CA THR A 217 6.86 -5.79 9.02
C THR A 217 7.59 -5.65 10.34
N LEU A 218 8.82 -6.16 10.44
CA LEU A 218 9.64 -6.06 11.65
C LEU A 218 9.98 -4.60 12.00
N LYS A 219 10.23 -3.75 11.00
CA LYS A 219 10.45 -2.30 11.20
C LYS A 219 9.17 -1.56 11.61
N SER A 220 8.01 -2.10 11.28
CA SER A 220 6.70 -1.54 11.61
C SER A 220 6.15 -2.01 12.96
N LEU A 221 6.89 -2.86 13.69
CA LEU A 221 6.52 -3.25 15.04
C LEU A 221 6.47 -2.04 15.96
N ASP A 222 5.43 -1.99 16.78
CA ASP A 222 5.32 -1.02 17.86
C ASP A 222 6.41 -1.27 18.93
N PRO A 223 6.70 -0.27 19.80
CA PRO A 223 7.71 -0.42 20.84
C PRO A 223 7.50 -1.64 21.74
N PHE A 224 6.25 -1.95 22.12
CA PHE A 224 5.94 -3.06 23.01
C PHE A 224 6.23 -4.42 22.35
N SER A 225 5.86 -4.60 21.08
CA SER A 225 6.14 -5.84 20.35
C SER A 225 7.64 -6.02 20.08
N ARG A 226 8.35 -4.93 19.79
CA ARG A 226 9.79 -4.96 19.46
C ARG A 226 10.66 -5.24 20.68
N ASN A 227 10.56 -4.41 21.72
CA ASN A 227 11.32 -4.57 22.96
C ASN A 227 10.57 -3.90 24.12
N ARG A 228 10.17 -4.70 25.09
CA ARG A 228 9.41 -4.28 26.28
C ARG A 228 10.18 -4.54 27.56
N GLY A 229 11.50 -4.36 27.53
CA GLY A 229 12.38 -4.43 28.70
C GLY A 229 12.39 -3.14 29.51
N TYR A 230 12.33 -3.26 30.84
CA TYR A 230 12.49 -2.17 31.80
C TYR A 230 12.85 -2.74 33.18
N ASP A 231 13.35 -1.91 34.08
CA ASP A 231 13.71 -2.34 35.43
C ASP A 231 12.58 -1.92 36.40
N TRP A 232 11.97 -2.88 37.10
CA TRP A 232 10.89 -2.62 38.06
C TRP A 232 11.39 -1.93 39.32
N VAL A 233 12.58 -2.33 39.74
CA VAL A 233 13.27 -1.79 40.91
C VAL A 233 14.74 -1.66 40.55
N ASP A 234 15.31 -0.49 40.83
CA ASP A 234 16.73 -0.25 40.72
C ASP A 234 17.22 0.44 41.99
N ILE A 235 17.76 -0.35 42.91
CA ILE A 235 18.37 0.14 44.15
C ILE A 235 19.82 -0.33 44.22
N PHE A 236 20.62 0.34 45.06
CA PHE A 236 22.07 0.12 45.11
C PHE A 236 22.49 -1.35 45.31
N THR A 237 21.69 -2.15 46.03
CA THR A 237 21.99 -3.55 46.34
C THR A 237 21.35 -4.55 45.37
N HIS A 238 20.16 -4.25 44.85
CA HIS A 238 19.34 -5.18 44.06
C HIS A 238 18.64 -4.48 42.89
N LYS A 239 18.48 -5.21 41.78
CA LYS A 239 17.68 -4.81 40.63
C LYS A 239 16.65 -5.88 40.33
N ILE A 240 15.43 -5.48 39.97
CA ILE A 240 14.46 -6.39 39.36
C ILE A 240 14.35 -6.02 37.90
N VAL A 241 14.88 -6.90 37.06
CA VAL A 241 15.08 -6.64 35.65
C VAL A 241 14.01 -7.39 34.88
N LYS A 242 13.14 -6.66 34.18
CA LYS A 242 12.16 -7.24 33.26
C LYS A 242 12.66 -7.09 31.83
N ARG A 243 12.64 -8.18 31.06
CA ARG A 243 12.96 -8.19 29.63
C ARG A 243 11.88 -8.93 28.86
N GLY A 244 11.81 -8.66 27.57
CA GLY A 244 10.87 -9.36 26.70
C GLY A 244 10.69 -8.71 25.35
N GLY A 245 10.25 -9.51 24.39
CA GLY A 245 10.10 -9.10 23.00
C GLY A 245 9.32 -10.14 22.21
N THR A 246 9.04 -9.80 20.96
CA THR A 246 8.47 -10.75 20.00
C THR A 246 9.44 -11.01 18.86
N GLU A 247 9.34 -12.19 18.28
CA GLU A 247 10.14 -12.62 17.16
C GLU A 247 9.25 -13.26 16.11
N LEU A 248 9.53 -12.90 14.87
CA LEU A 248 8.93 -13.53 13.72
C LEU A 248 9.80 -14.69 13.28
N SER A 249 9.15 -15.78 12.93
CA SER A 249 9.79 -16.86 12.24
C SER A 249 8.94 -17.45 11.14
N ARG A 250 9.54 -18.33 10.35
CA ARG A 250 8.88 -18.90 9.19
C ARG A 250 8.75 -20.40 9.30
N ASN A 251 7.54 -20.89 9.02
CA ASN A 251 7.24 -22.30 8.99
C ASN A 251 7.53 -22.88 7.60
N ARG A 252 7.70 -24.20 7.52
CA ARG A 252 7.99 -24.92 6.25
C ARG A 252 6.93 -24.69 5.16
N ASN A 253 5.71 -24.35 5.56
CA ASN A 253 4.59 -24.03 4.66
C ASN A 253 4.64 -22.60 4.08
N GLY A 254 5.58 -21.75 4.53
CA GLY A 254 5.65 -20.33 4.19
C GLY A 254 4.83 -19.41 5.09
N GLY A 255 4.18 -19.95 6.11
CA GLY A 255 3.47 -19.18 7.13
C GLY A 255 4.43 -18.46 8.06
N TRP A 256 4.01 -17.30 8.51
CA TRP A 256 4.72 -16.47 9.48
C TRP A 256 4.24 -16.80 10.89
N ASP A 257 5.13 -17.38 11.69
CA ASP A 257 4.87 -17.87 13.05
C ASP A 257 5.54 -16.95 14.06
N TRP A 258 4.72 -16.24 14.82
CA TRP A 258 5.15 -15.30 15.85
C TRP A 258 5.36 -16.00 17.19
N HIS A 259 6.45 -15.63 17.85
CA HIS A 259 6.82 -16.11 19.19
C HIS A 259 7.09 -14.92 20.09
N ALA A 260 6.70 -15.03 21.35
CA ALA A 260 7.00 -14.05 22.37
C ALA A 260 7.59 -14.72 23.59
N LEU A 261 8.49 -13.98 24.24
CA LEU A 261 9.06 -14.36 25.52
C LEU A 261 9.21 -13.11 26.39
N ASP A 262 8.84 -13.26 27.65
CA ASP A 262 8.99 -12.27 28.71
C ASP A 262 9.59 -12.94 29.94
N SER A 263 10.48 -12.23 30.63
CA SER A 263 11.18 -12.74 31.81
C SER A 263 11.47 -11.65 32.81
N VAL A 264 11.37 -12.00 34.09
CA VAL A 264 11.66 -11.14 35.23
C VAL A 264 12.55 -11.93 36.17
N SER A 265 13.67 -11.31 36.55
CA SER A 265 14.59 -11.90 37.51
C SER A 265 15.06 -10.86 38.52
N LEU A 266 15.35 -11.32 39.73
CA LEU A 266 16.09 -10.56 40.73
C LEU A 266 17.57 -10.67 40.42
N HIS A 267 18.21 -9.51 40.39
CA HIS A 267 19.64 -9.36 40.24
C HIS A 267 20.21 -8.75 41.51
N GLY A 268 21.37 -9.24 41.94
CA GLY A 268 22.08 -8.70 43.08
C GLY A 268 23.56 -8.58 42.81
N ARG A 269 24.24 -7.82 43.67
CA ARG A 269 25.71 -7.70 43.66
C ARG A 269 26.30 -8.54 44.79
N LYS A 270 27.42 -9.21 44.51
CA LYS A 270 28.14 -10.01 45.52
C LYS A 270 28.96 -9.15 46.51
N TRP A 271 29.28 -7.91 46.14
CA TRP A 271 30.09 -6.95 46.91
C TRP A 271 29.65 -5.51 46.58
N LEU A 272 30.02 -4.53 47.42
CA LEU A 272 29.73 -3.08 47.24
C LEU A 272 30.27 -2.52 45.89
N VAL A 273 31.20 -3.22 45.25
CA VAL A 273 31.77 -2.89 43.93
C VAL A 273 31.66 -4.12 43.03
N GLY A 274 30.83 -4.07 41.98
CA GLY A 274 30.66 -5.18 41.03
C GLY A 274 29.43 -5.04 40.12
N SER A 275 29.36 -5.84 39.04
CA SER A 275 28.19 -5.90 38.15
C SER A 275 27.05 -6.71 38.77
N TYR A 276 25.82 -6.30 38.46
CA TYR A 276 24.64 -7.07 38.83
C TYR A 276 24.62 -8.40 38.07
N ARG A 277 24.28 -9.49 38.76
CA ARG A 277 24.09 -10.81 38.17
C ARG A 277 22.72 -11.33 38.54
N GLU A 278 22.12 -12.07 37.61
CA GLU A 278 20.86 -12.78 37.85
C GLU A 278 21.07 -13.78 39.00
N GLN A 279 20.26 -13.65 40.06
CA GLN A 279 20.34 -14.49 41.26
C GLN A 279 19.13 -15.40 41.39
N LEU A 280 17.93 -14.87 41.12
CA LEU A 280 16.68 -15.61 41.29
C LEU A 280 15.71 -15.30 40.14
N PRO A 281 15.23 -16.31 39.38
CA PRO A 281 14.16 -16.10 38.42
C PRO A 281 12.85 -15.84 39.18
N LEU A 282 12.21 -14.71 38.91
CA LEU A 282 10.95 -14.32 39.57
C LEU A 282 9.75 -14.71 38.72
N GLY A 283 9.81 -14.62 37.40
CA GLY A 283 8.68 -15.01 36.56
C GLY A 283 9.02 -15.03 35.08
N TRP A 284 8.40 -15.93 34.33
CA TRP A 284 8.68 -16.15 32.92
C TRP A 284 7.39 -16.41 32.16
N GLY A 285 7.31 -15.95 30.92
CA GLY A 285 6.20 -16.24 30.03
C GLY A 285 6.73 -16.46 28.63
N ALA A 286 6.20 -17.45 27.93
CA ALA A 286 6.54 -17.66 26.53
C ALA A 286 5.34 -18.25 25.80
N LYS A 287 4.98 -17.64 24.67
CA LYS A 287 3.85 -18.08 23.84
C LYS A 287 4.27 -18.10 22.37
N ALA A 288 3.81 -19.12 21.66
CA ALA A 288 3.96 -19.28 20.22
C ALA A 288 2.58 -19.23 19.55
N GLN A 289 2.52 -18.70 18.33
CA GLN A 289 1.30 -18.78 17.53
C GLN A 289 1.00 -20.24 17.13
N GLN A 290 1.99 -20.97 16.60
CA GLN A 290 1.86 -22.40 16.27
C GLN A 290 2.94 -23.28 16.91
N GLN A 291 4.18 -23.17 16.45
CA GLN A 291 5.24 -24.13 16.77
C GLN A 291 6.06 -23.65 17.96
N ARG A 292 6.14 -24.47 19.01
CA ARG A 292 7.02 -24.17 20.14
C ARG A 292 8.47 -24.13 19.68
N ARG A 293 9.24 -23.19 20.21
CA ARG A 293 10.67 -23.04 19.92
C ARG A 293 11.51 -23.37 21.14
N TYR A 294 12.63 -24.05 20.88
CA TYR A 294 13.62 -24.43 21.89
C TYR A 294 14.96 -23.68 21.71
N HIS A 295 15.13 -22.98 20.59
CA HIS A 295 16.36 -22.24 20.29
C HIS A 295 16.34 -20.86 20.97
N ARG A 296 17.47 -20.49 21.58
CA ARG A 296 17.66 -19.17 22.16
C ARG A 296 17.77 -18.13 21.05
N SER A 297 17.14 -16.99 21.27
CA SER A 297 17.15 -15.87 20.35
C SER A 297 17.14 -14.55 21.14
N GLY A 298 16.99 -13.41 20.47
CA GLY A 298 17.09 -12.09 21.08
C GLY A 298 16.00 -11.80 22.13
N TYR A 299 14.73 -11.94 21.77
CA TYR A 299 13.54 -11.64 22.58
C TYR A 299 13.68 -10.38 23.45
N GLY A 300 14.14 -9.26 22.88
CA GLY A 300 14.35 -8.02 23.64
C GLY A 300 15.40 -8.17 24.75
N GLU A 301 16.54 -8.81 24.43
CA GLU A 301 17.69 -9.05 25.32
C GLU A 301 17.40 -9.95 26.53
N ALA A 302 16.29 -10.69 26.50
CA ALA A 302 15.86 -11.54 27.61
C ALA A 302 16.92 -12.59 28.00
N PHE A 303 17.59 -13.22 27.03
CA PHE A 303 18.67 -14.18 27.31
C PHE A 303 19.99 -13.56 27.76
N GLN A 304 20.20 -12.28 27.49
CA GLN A 304 21.42 -11.57 27.90
C GLN A 304 21.34 -11.14 29.36
N SER A 305 20.17 -10.65 29.79
CA SER A 305 19.96 -10.18 31.17
C SER A 305 19.41 -11.27 32.09
N ASN A 306 18.42 -12.04 31.63
CA ASN A 306 17.63 -12.98 32.45
C ASN A 306 17.74 -14.40 31.89
N SER A 307 18.94 -14.98 31.88
CA SER A 307 19.22 -16.28 31.29
C SER A 307 18.46 -17.43 31.94
N MET A 308 18.36 -17.45 33.28
CA MET A 308 17.64 -18.50 34.02
C MET A 308 16.15 -18.44 33.75
N SER A 309 15.54 -17.26 33.96
CA SER A 309 14.11 -17.09 33.75
C SER A 309 13.70 -17.30 32.30
N SER A 310 14.51 -16.85 31.33
CA SER A 310 14.21 -17.04 29.90
C SER A 310 14.32 -18.50 29.45
N ARG A 311 15.21 -19.30 30.07
CA ARG A 311 15.27 -20.75 29.83
C ARG A 311 14.02 -21.46 30.33
N LEU A 312 13.52 -21.09 31.52
CA LEU A 312 12.27 -21.62 32.06
C LEU A 312 11.08 -21.23 31.16
N GLY A 313 11.06 -19.98 30.68
CA GLY A 313 10.14 -19.49 29.66
C GLY A 313 10.08 -20.38 28.43
N LEU A 314 11.21 -20.57 27.73
CA LEU A 314 11.24 -21.42 26.53
C LEU A 314 10.85 -22.87 26.81
N ALA A 315 11.31 -23.44 27.93
CA ALA A 315 10.99 -24.82 28.29
C ALA A 315 9.48 -25.04 28.48
N GLN A 316 8.78 -24.00 28.94
CA GLN A 316 7.35 -24.04 29.22
C GLN A 316 6.53 -23.23 28.19
N MET A 317 7.09 -23.00 27.01
CA MET A 317 6.40 -22.26 25.95
C MET A 317 5.12 -22.98 25.54
N GLU A 318 4.00 -22.28 25.64
CA GLU A 318 2.71 -22.76 25.15
C GLU A 318 2.45 -22.27 23.73
N SER A 319 1.51 -22.90 23.04
CA SER A 319 1.10 -22.47 21.70
C SER A 319 -0.41 -22.25 21.61
N PHE A 320 -0.80 -21.27 20.81
CA PHE A 320 -2.21 -21.03 20.49
C PHE A 320 -2.80 -22.07 19.54
N HIS A 321 -1.96 -22.97 19.00
CA HIS A 321 -2.31 -23.95 17.99
C HIS A 321 -3.00 -23.31 16.77
N SER A 322 -2.62 -22.07 16.46
CA SER A 322 -3.14 -21.33 15.31
C SER A 322 -2.18 -21.48 14.14
N ASN A 323 -2.57 -22.20 13.10
CA ASN A 323 -1.70 -22.48 11.96
C ASN A 323 -1.51 -21.21 11.09
N PRO A 324 -0.34 -20.55 11.09
CA PRO A 324 -0.08 -19.41 10.22
C PRO A 324 -0.19 -19.84 8.77
N GLN A 325 -1.11 -19.18 8.06
CA GLN A 325 -1.32 -19.41 6.65
C GLN A 325 -0.29 -18.61 5.86
N LYS A 326 0.26 -19.23 4.81
CA LYS A 326 0.98 -18.49 3.78
C LYS A 326 0.02 -17.48 3.14
N PHE A 327 0.53 -16.34 2.75
CA PHE A 327 -0.27 -15.32 2.08
C PHE A 327 0.50 -14.71 0.93
N SER A 328 -0.24 -13.99 0.09
CA SER A 328 0.33 -13.28 -1.06
C SER A 328 0.13 -11.79 -0.92
N TYR A 329 1.03 -11.02 -1.49
CA TYR A 329 0.93 -9.58 -1.55
C TYR A 329 1.39 -9.10 -2.93
N MET A 330 0.96 -7.91 -3.31
CA MET A 330 1.30 -7.32 -4.60
C MET A 330 2.56 -6.49 -4.50
N ARG A 331 3.40 -6.55 -5.54
CA ARG A 331 4.59 -5.72 -5.68
C ARG A 331 4.64 -5.13 -7.09
N LEU A 332 5.28 -3.97 -7.25
CA LEU A 332 5.65 -3.47 -8.57
C LEU A 332 6.71 -4.36 -9.21
N ASN A 333 6.52 -4.63 -10.49
CA ASN A 333 7.50 -5.28 -11.32
C ASN A 333 8.38 -4.22 -12.01
N ASN A 334 9.64 -4.13 -11.57
CA ASN A 334 10.59 -3.16 -12.11
C ASN A 334 11.35 -3.66 -13.36
N PHE A 335 11.11 -4.91 -13.80
CA PHE A 335 11.87 -5.52 -14.89
C PHE A 335 11.53 -4.92 -16.27
N LEU A 336 10.31 -4.39 -16.45
CA LEU A 336 9.83 -3.86 -17.72
C LEU A 336 9.38 -2.41 -17.55
N LYS A 337 10.32 -1.46 -17.52
CA LYS A 337 10.01 0.00 -17.44
C LYS A 337 9.29 0.58 -18.67
N MET A 338 8.79 -0.25 -19.59
CA MET A 338 8.27 0.18 -20.89
C MET A 338 6.86 0.73 -20.76
N SER A 339 6.71 2.00 -20.33
CA SER A 339 5.46 2.79 -20.34
C SER A 339 4.20 2.03 -19.89
N MET A 340 4.33 1.06 -18.98
CA MET A 340 3.24 0.17 -18.54
C MET A 340 2.18 0.94 -17.75
N ASP A 341 2.59 2.05 -17.18
CA ASP A 341 1.82 3.04 -16.44
C ASP A 341 1.03 3.99 -17.34
N THR A 342 1.15 3.87 -18.66
CA THR A 342 0.50 4.75 -19.63
C THR A 342 -0.63 4.04 -20.38
N VAL A 343 -1.62 4.82 -20.79
CA VAL A 343 -2.68 4.43 -21.71
C VAL A 343 -2.81 5.50 -22.79
N ILE A 344 -2.87 5.08 -24.04
CA ILE A 344 -3.11 5.92 -25.21
C ILE A 344 -4.45 5.50 -25.79
N ILE A 345 -5.40 6.42 -25.89
CA ILE A 345 -6.73 6.16 -26.45
C ILE A 345 -6.83 6.89 -27.78
N LYS A 346 -7.23 6.13 -28.81
CA LYS A 346 -7.64 6.63 -30.12
C LYS A 346 -9.16 6.65 -30.14
N VAL A 347 -9.76 7.79 -30.46
CA VAL A 347 -11.20 7.93 -30.69
C VAL A 347 -11.41 8.35 -32.13
N GLY A 348 -12.23 7.59 -32.86
CA GLY A 348 -12.54 7.81 -34.27
C GLY A 348 -14.00 8.22 -34.47
N GLY A 349 -14.20 9.19 -35.36
CA GLY A 349 -15.48 9.45 -36.02
C GLY A 349 -15.35 9.26 -37.52
N SER A 350 -16.41 9.60 -38.27
CA SER A 350 -16.56 9.32 -39.70
C SER A 350 -15.32 9.58 -40.57
N ASN A 351 -14.59 10.69 -40.33
CA ASN A 351 -13.39 11.07 -41.08
C ASN A 351 -12.30 11.75 -40.22
N GLN A 352 -12.43 11.73 -38.89
CA GLN A 352 -11.52 12.41 -37.97
C GLN A 352 -11.16 11.49 -36.82
N VAL A 353 -9.92 11.59 -36.36
CA VAL A 353 -9.39 10.84 -35.22
C VAL A 353 -8.75 11.78 -34.24
N ALA A 354 -8.90 11.47 -32.95
CA ALA A 354 -8.23 12.14 -31.85
C ALA A 354 -7.47 11.11 -31.02
N TYR A 355 -6.35 11.56 -30.46
CA TYR A 355 -5.51 10.73 -29.61
C TYR A 355 -5.29 11.45 -28.28
N ALA A 356 -5.42 10.71 -27.19
CA ALA A 356 -5.13 11.19 -25.85
C ALA A 356 -4.23 10.20 -25.12
N LYS A 357 -3.32 10.71 -24.28
CA LYS A 357 -2.44 9.89 -23.46
C LYS A 357 -2.56 10.29 -22.00
N ALA A 358 -2.77 9.30 -21.15
CA ALA A 358 -2.75 9.48 -19.71
C ALA A 358 -1.79 8.47 -19.08
N LYS A 359 -1.28 8.82 -17.90
CA LYS A 359 -0.45 7.92 -17.09
C LYS A 359 -0.89 7.95 -15.65
N THR A 360 -0.62 6.85 -14.94
CA THR A 360 -0.64 6.84 -13.48
C THR A 360 0.75 7.14 -12.95
N HIS A 361 0.88 8.19 -12.15
CA HIS A 361 2.14 8.67 -11.62
C HIS A 361 2.16 8.55 -10.09
N PHE A 362 3.26 8.09 -9.53
CA PHE A 362 3.48 8.13 -8.08
C PHE A 362 4.13 9.47 -7.73
N SER A 363 3.49 10.25 -6.86
CA SER A 363 4.01 11.54 -6.42
C SER A 363 3.79 11.72 -4.93
N ARG A 364 4.85 11.99 -4.19
CA ARG A 364 4.79 12.36 -2.77
C ARG A 364 5.11 13.85 -2.64
N PRO A 365 4.11 14.73 -2.40
CA PRO A 365 4.38 16.15 -2.24
C PRO A 365 5.13 16.45 -0.93
N ASP A 366 6.37 16.93 -1.04
CA ASP A 366 7.23 17.21 0.13
C ASP A 366 6.64 18.22 1.11
N LYS A 367 5.84 19.18 0.61
CA LYS A 367 5.18 20.21 1.43
C LYS A 367 4.13 19.64 2.39
N ILE A 368 3.48 18.53 2.01
CA ILE A 368 2.38 17.94 2.77
C ILE A 368 2.87 16.71 3.53
N PHE A 369 3.69 15.88 2.88
CA PHE A 369 4.18 14.62 3.42
C PHE A 369 5.71 14.63 3.50
N SER A 370 6.28 15.60 4.23
CA SER A 370 7.73 15.68 4.40
C SER A 370 8.30 14.41 5.04
N ARG A 371 9.52 14.05 4.64
CA ARG A 371 10.26 12.96 5.26
C ARG A 371 11.37 13.53 6.12
N LYS A 372 11.60 12.91 7.28
CA LYS A 372 12.69 13.29 8.19
C LYS A 372 14.08 12.95 7.63
N ASP A 373 14.15 12.03 6.68
CA ASP A 373 15.41 11.57 6.07
C ASP A 373 15.79 12.36 4.80
N GLU A 374 14.96 13.32 4.38
CA GLU A 374 15.16 14.14 3.15
C GLU A 374 15.34 13.33 1.85
N LEU A 375 15.05 12.02 1.87
CA LEU A 375 15.18 11.16 0.70
C LEU A 375 13.95 11.23 -0.18
N TYR A 376 14.15 11.21 -1.51
CA TYR A 376 13.06 11.10 -2.46
C TYR A 376 12.49 9.68 -2.46
N GLU A 377 11.17 9.57 -2.36
CA GLU A 377 10.49 8.29 -2.37
C GLU A 377 10.14 7.88 -3.81
N THR A 378 10.67 6.74 -4.24
CA THR A 378 10.34 6.15 -5.52
C THR A 378 8.99 5.45 -5.50
N ASP A 379 8.48 5.14 -6.69
CA ASP A 379 7.26 4.38 -6.87
C ASP A 379 7.26 3.07 -6.08
N ASN A 380 6.17 2.85 -5.33
CA ASN A 380 6.00 1.66 -4.52
C ASN A 380 4.52 1.32 -4.32
N LEU A 381 4.25 0.13 -3.77
CA LEU A 381 2.93 -0.32 -3.37
C LEU A 381 2.81 -0.40 -1.85
N PHE A 382 3.34 0.60 -1.15
CA PHE A 382 3.15 0.74 0.29
C PHE A 382 2.56 2.12 0.62
N ASN A 383 2.77 3.14 -0.21
CA ASN A 383 2.11 4.43 -0.06
C ASN A 383 1.08 4.67 -1.18
N ALA A 384 -0.11 5.09 -0.77
CA ALA A 384 -1.26 5.31 -1.64
C ALA A 384 -1.24 6.74 -2.21
N LEU A 385 -0.19 7.03 -2.97
CA LEU A 385 0.09 8.35 -3.54
C LEU A 385 0.17 8.29 -5.07
N TRP A 386 -0.62 7.40 -5.67
CA TRP A 386 -0.76 7.28 -7.11
C TRP A 386 -1.85 8.22 -7.60
N GLU A 387 -1.50 9.02 -8.61
CA GLU A 387 -2.34 10.05 -9.17
C GLU A 387 -2.44 9.92 -10.70
N PRO A 388 -3.61 10.20 -11.29
CA PRO A 388 -3.79 10.23 -12.72
C PRO A 388 -3.26 11.54 -13.30
N GLN A 389 -2.57 11.46 -14.43
CA GLN A 389 -2.04 12.62 -15.12
C GLN A 389 -2.25 12.51 -16.63
N LEU A 390 -2.89 13.52 -17.23
CA LEU A 390 -2.88 13.69 -18.69
C LEU A 390 -1.47 14.11 -19.14
N THR A 391 -0.99 13.49 -20.20
CA THR A 391 0.35 13.74 -20.74
C THR A 391 0.30 13.89 -22.25
N SER A 392 1.20 14.69 -22.79
CA SER A 392 1.31 14.83 -24.24
C SER A 392 1.87 13.56 -24.88
N ILE A 393 1.43 13.31 -26.12
CA ILE A 393 1.92 12.21 -26.95
C ILE A 393 3.34 12.60 -27.41
N SER A 394 4.33 11.86 -26.94
CA SER A 394 5.73 12.09 -27.28
C SER A 394 6.04 11.70 -28.73
N TYR A 395 7.18 12.16 -29.25
CA TYR A 395 7.62 11.77 -30.59
C TYR A 395 7.73 10.25 -30.77
N LYS A 396 8.21 9.53 -29.74
CA LYS A 396 8.31 8.07 -29.74
C LYS A 396 6.94 7.40 -29.84
N ASP A 397 5.95 7.96 -29.12
CA ASP A 397 4.58 7.46 -29.18
C ASP A 397 4.00 7.67 -30.59
N LYS A 398 4.24 8.84 -31.21
CA LYS A 398 3.80 9.12 -32.58
C LYS A 398 4.40 8.14 -33.59
N THR A 399 5.69 7.84 -33.48
CA THR A 399 6.35 6.87 -34.37
C THR A 399 5.78 5.46 -34.18
N GLY A 400 5.47 5.06 -32.94
CA GLY A 400 4.85 3.77 -32.65
C GLY A 400 3.43 3.66 -33.22
N ILE A 401 2.62 4.72 -33.06
CA ILE A 401 1.26 4.80 -33.61
C ILE A 401 1.29 4.76 -35.14
N LEU A 402 2.17 5.54 -35.77
CA LEU A 402 2.29 5.59 -37.24
C LEU A 402 2.77 4.26 -37.82
N GLY A 403 3.77 3.62 -37.20
CA GLY A 403 4.25 2.32 -37.63
C GLY A 403 3.18 1.23 -37.56
N ARG A 404 2.27 1.33 -36.59
CA ARG A 404 1.12 0.42 -36.46
C ARG A 404 0.03 0.70 -37.49
N ASP A 405 -0.35 1.96 -37.69
CA ASP A 405 -1.40 2.33 -38.66
C ASP A 405 -0.97 2.08 -40.13
N ALA A 406 0.33 1.86 -40.38
CA ALA A 406 0.88 1.51 -41.69
C ALA A 406 0.98 -0.01 -41.95
N LEU A 407 0.77 -0.85 -40.94
CA LEU A 407 0.70 -2.32 -41.01
C LEU A 407 -0.75 -2.77 -41.07
#